data_AF-S3WRF4-F1
#
_entry.id   AF-S3WRF4-F1
#
_cell.length_a   1.000
_cell.length_b   1.000
_cell.length_c   1.000
_cell.angle_alpha   90.00
_cell.angle_beta   90.00
_cell.angle_gamma   90.00
#
_symmetry.space_group_name_H-M   'P 1'
#
loop_
_entity.id
_entity.type
_entity.pdbx_description
1 polymer ?
#
loop_
_entity_poly.entity_id
_entity_poly.type
_entity_poly.pdbx_seq_one_letter_code
_entity_poly.pdbx_strand_id
1 'polypeptide(L)'
;MSGYAYHQLAKAVQAVLAAENTQARRDANARMEAWVRVLDGMADTSVRIGARKPTKLPEWVTLEVMRGGFTTGRAKADSPLRPDEIERATRLGIEPTLANIFFSWLTPEGLAELDRMLADGAYAVFLPEDGALLAVAALIRLGDEAAARQLLAKLEPFANQLHFTPIPAEPLPDRGSKVFRMTAGEVADALAKRQSRDALLAQKEAIEVWLPLPSSSPPTTSPSQPPGGAASTATRKRTYRSSLGSCDGLSRAP
;
A
#
# COMPACT_ATOMS: atom_id res chain seq x y z
N MET A 1 -7.10 10.45 17.05
CA MET A 1 -6.18 9.91 16.02
C MET A 1 -4.73 9.87 16.48
N SER A 2 -4.22 10.89 17.20
CA SER A 2 -2.84 10.93 17.71
C SER A 2 -2.45 9.74 18.58
N GLY A 3 -3.34 9.24 19.45
CA GLY A 3 -3.04 8.11 20.34
C GLY A 3 -2.58 6.82 19.64
N TYR A 4 -3.09 6.53 18.43
CA TYR A 4 -2.61 5.39 17.64
C TYR A 4 -1.20 5.63 17.10
N ALA A 5 -0.91 6.84 16.59
CA ALA A 5 0.42 7.18 16.09
C ALA A 5 1.47 7.13 17.21
N TYR A 6 1.17 7.67 18.40
CA TYR A 6 2.04 7.56 19.58
C TYR A 6 2.28 6.12 20.01
N HIS A 7 1.24 5.27 20.01
CA HIS A 7 1.39 3.85 20.31
C HIS A 7 2.30 3.13 19.32
N GLN A 8 2.19 3.46 18.03
CA GLN A 8 3.04 2.86 17.02
C GLN A 8 4.49 3.35 17.09
N LEU A 9 4.71 4.63 17.45
CA LEU A 9 6.05 5.12 17.77
C LEU A 9 6.66 4.36 18.96
N ALA A 10 5.91 4.21 20.06
CA ALA A 10 6.37 3.48 21.23
C ALA A 10 6.76 2.02 20.88
N LYS A 11 5.96 1.35 20.05
CA LYS A 11 6.30 0.03 19.51
C LYS A 11 7.57 0.00 18.67
N ALA A 12 7.79 1.01 17.83
CA ALA A 12 9.00 1.12 17.02
C ALA A 12 10.24 1.30 17.90
N VAL A 13 10.16 2.16 18.93
CA VAL A 13 11.24 2.36 19.91
C VAL A 13 11.56 1.05 20.64
N GLN A 14 10.55 0.33 21.13
CA GLN A 14 10.75 -0.98 21.77
C GLN A 14 11.42 -1.99 20.83
N ALA A 15 11.05 -1.99 19.54
CA ALA A 15 11.67 -2.86 18.55
C ALA A 15 13.14 -2.51 18.28
N VAL A 16 13.51 -1.22 18.31
CA VAL A 16 14.92 -0.79 18.21
C VAL A 16 15.73 -1.31 19.40
N LEU A 17 15.19 -1.17 20.62
CA LEU A 17 15.85 -1.62 21.85
C LEU A 17 16.02 -3.14 21.90
N ALA A 18 15.05 -3.89 21.37
CA ALA A 18 15.08 -5.36 21.32
C ALA A 18 15.86 -5.92 20.11
N ALA A 19 16.38 -5.08 19.21
CA ALA A 19 17.01 -5.56 17.97
C ALA A 19 18.39 -6.19 18.22
N GLU A 20 18.45 -7.51 17.99
CA GLU A 20 19.66 -8.32 18.16
C GLU A 20 20.65 -8.19 17.00
N ASN A 21 20.16 -7.98 15.78
CA ASN A 21 21.00 -7.85 14.58
C ASN A 21 20.92 -6.45 13.96
N THR A 22 21.94 -6.13 13.14
CA THR A 22 22.11 -4.81 12.53
C THR A 22 21.00 -4.46 11.54
N GLN A 23 20.48 -5.43 10.79
CA GLN A 23 19.41 -5.19 9.82
C GLN A 23 18.07 -4.89 10.50
N ALA A 24 17.67 -5.71 11.48
CA ALA A 24 16.47 -5.49 12.27
C ALA A 24 16.51 -4.15 13.00
N ARG A 25 17.69 -3.73 13.47
CA ARG A 25 17.89 -2.40 14.08
C ARG A 25 17.69 -1.28 13.06
N ARG A 26 18.22 -1.42 11.84
CA ARG A 26 18.02 -0.44 10.75
C ARG A 26 16.53 -0.32 10.38
N ASP A 27 15.84 -1.44 10.21
CA ASP A 27 14.41 -1.45 9.85
C ASP A 27 13.53 -0.86 10.96
N ALA A 28 13.85 -1.16 12.23
CA ALA A 28 13.16 -0.59 13.38
C ALA A 28 13.41 0.92 13.51
N ASN A 29 14.64 1.38 13.28
CA ASN A 29 14.98 2.81 13.26
C ASN A 29 14.25 3.54 12.13
N ALA A 30 14.26 3.01 10.91
CA ALA A 30 13.54 3.60 9.78
C ALA A 30 12.03 3.74 10.09
N ARG A 31 11.43 2.73 10.74
CA ARG A 31 10.04 2.78 11.20
C ARG A 31 9.82 3.83 12.27
N MET A 32 10.74 3.95 13.24
CA MET A 32 10.67 4.96 14.29
C MET A 32 10.71 6.36 13.68
N GLU A 33 11.68 6.64 12.81
CA GLU A 33 11.81 7.92 12.11
C GLU A 33 10.56 8.27 11.30
N ALA A 34 9.98 7.29 10.59
CA ALA A 34 8.75 7.50 9.84
C ALA A 34 7.58 7.90 10.75
N TRP A 35 7.43 7.28 11.93
CA TRP A 35 6.40 7.67 12.90
C TRP A 35 6.66 9.03 13.56
N VAL A 36 7.92 9.39 13.80
CA VAL A 36 8.27 10.75 14.25
C VAL A 36 7.82 11.78 13.22
N ARG A 37 8.13 11.57 11.93
CA ARG A 37 7.68 12.47 10.85
C ARG A 37 6.16 12.61 10.77
N VAL A 38 5.42 11.52 10.94
CA VAL A 38 3.94 11.57 10.98
C VAL A 38 3.47 12.49 12.11
N LEU A 39 4.04 12.34 13.31
CA LEU A 39 3.66 13.14 14.47
C LEU A 39 4.07 14.61 14.32
N ASP A 40 5.27 14.88 13.83
CA ASP A 40 5.75 16.23 13.54
C ASP A 40 4.85 16.90 12.49
N GLY A 41 4.52 16.18 11.41
CA GLY A 41 3.64 16.68 10.35
C GLY A 41 2.21 16.96 10.82
N MET A 42 1.74 16.19 11.80
CA MET A 42 0.45 16.46 12.46
C MET A 42 0.53 17.68 13.38
N ALA A 43 1.66 17.91 14.03
CA ALA A 43 1.88 19.02 14.96
C ALA A 43 2.07 20.36 14.25
N ASP A 44 2.85 20.38 13.16
CA ASP A 44 3.10 21.57 12.33
C ASP A 44 2.03 21.82 11.26
N THR A 45 1.03 20.93 11.16
CA THR A 45 -0.08 20.93 10.21
C THR A 45 0.31 20.81 8.73
N SER A 46 1.56 20.45 8.42
CA SER A 46 2.00 20.09 7.08
C SER A 46 1.32 18.81 6.55
N VAL A 47 0.85 17.96 7.48
CA VAL A 47 0.08 16.75 7.19
C VAL A 47 -1.30 16.81 7.85
N ARG A 48 -2.35 16.76 7.03
CA ARG A 48 -3.76 16.72 7.46
C ARG A 48 -4.34 15.32 7.28
N ILE A 49 -4.14 14.47 8.28
CA ILE A 49 -4.68 13.10 8.28
C ILE A 49 -6.22 13.11 8.18
N GLY A 50 -6.76 12.29 7.27
CA GLY A 50 -8.19 12.21 6.99
C GLY A 50 -8.72 13.21 5.96
N ALA A 51 -7.89 14.15 5.49
CA ALA A 51 -8.23 15.00 4.35
C ALA A 51 -8.02 14.24 3.02
N ARG A 52 -8.81 14.58 1.99
CA ARG A 52 -8.61 14.05 0.62
C ARG A 52 -7.24 14.42 0.06
N LYS A 53 -6.76 15.63 0.39
CA LYS A 53 -5.42 16.13 0.08
C LYS A 53 -4.66 16.37 1.39
N PRO A 54 -3.95 15.36 1.91
CA PRO A 54 -3.32 15.43 3.22
C PRO A 54 -2.04 16.26 3.24
N THR A 55 -1.43 16.58 2.09
CA THR A 55 -0.16 17.31 1.99
C THR A 55 -0.24 18.45 0.96
N LYS A 56 0.81 19.28 0.85
CA LYS A 56 0.92 20.30 -0.19
C LYS A 56 1.29 19.72 -1.58
N LEU A 57 1.79 18.48 -1.62
CA LEU A 57 2.16 17.83 -2.87
C LEU A 57 0.93 17.70 -3.80
N PRO A 58 1.14 17.67 -5.13
CA PRO A 58 0.06 17.40 -6.07
C PRO A 58 -0.64 16.07 -5.80
N GLU A 59 -1.92 15.98 -6.13
CA GLU A 59 -2.74 14.79 -5.84
C GLU A 59 -2.32 13.55 -6.63
N TRP A 60 -1.63 13.74 -7.76
CA TRP A 60 -1.09 12.65 -8.56
C TRP A 60 0.20 12.03 -7.98
N VAL A 61 0.82 12.68 -6.98
CA VAL A 61 2.03 12.16 -6.34
C VAL A 61 1.67 11.05 -5.38
N THR A 62 2.33 9.91 -5.55
CA THR A 62 2.21 8.75 -4.67
C THR A 62 2.90 9.05 -3.34
N LEU A 63 2.11 9.20 -2.27
CA LEU A 63 2.62 9.47 -0.94
C LEU A 63 3.17 8.21 -0.26
N GLU A 64 4.18 8.39 0.58
CA GLU A 64 4.60 7.37 1.55
C GLU A 64 3.53 7.27 2.66
N VAL A 65 2.97 6.07 2.82
CA VAL A 65 1.88 5.79 3.75
C VAL A 65 2.25 4.63 4.67
N MET A 66 2.17 4.88 5.97
CA MET A 66 2.36 3.93 7.05
C MET A 66 1.10 3.10 7.34
N ARG A 67 1.28 2.02 8.10
CA ARG A 67 0.19 1.15 8.53
C ARG A 67 -0.89 1.93 9.27
N GLY A 68 -2.13 1.81 8.79
CA GLY A 68 -3.28 2.53 9.32
C GLY A 68 -3.62 3.81 8.55
N GLY A 69 -3.00 4.04 7.38
CA GLY A 69 -3.36 5.15 6.48
C GLY A 69 -2.72 6.49 6.83
N PHE A 70 -1.65 6.49 7.65
CA PHE A 70 -0.94 7.71 8.03
C PHE A 70 0.12 8.04 7.00
N THR A 71 0.07 9.21 6.36
CA THR A 71 1.14 9.64 5.46
C THR A 71 2.27 10.31 6.24
N THR A 72 3.51 10.06 5.83
CA THR A 72 4.71 10.72 6.37
C THR A 72 4.91 12.14 5.82
N GLY A 73 4.08 12.56 4.87
CA GLY A 73 4.23 13.84 4.16
C GLY A 73 5.19 13.80 2.96
N ARG A 74 5.93 12.70 2.79
CA ARG A 74 6.88 12.51 1.68
C ARG A 74 6.25 11.79 0.50
N ALA A 75 6.81 12.04 -0.68
CA ALA A 75 6.53 11.22 -1.87
C ALA A 75 7.31 9.90 -1.79
N LYS A 76 6.73 8.81 -2.31
CA LYS A 76 7.46 7.54 -2.46
C LYS A 76 8.56 7.63 -3.51
N ALA A 77 8.37 8.47 -4.52
CA ALA A 77 9.35 8.72 -5.57
C ALA A 77 10.43 9.74 -5.14
N ASP A 78 10.46 10.17 -3.87
CA ASP A 78 11.53 10.99 -3.28
C ASP A 78 12.51 10.05 -2.57
N SER A 79 13.33 9.37 -3.36
CA SER A 79 14.32 8.39 -2.89
C SER A 79 15.74 8.73 -3.39
N PRO A 80 16.79 8.13 -2.81
CA PRO A 80 18.13 8.25 -3.36
C PRO A 80 18.20 7.69 -4.78
N LEU A 81 19.17 8.19 -5.56
CA LEU A 81 19.42 7.72 -6.92
C LEU A 81 19.56 6.21 -7.00
N ARG A 82 18.87 5.62 -7.98
CA ARG A 82 18.90 4.20 -8.24
C ARG A 82 20.18 3.82 -9.01
N PRO A 83 20.66 2.57 -8.90
CA PRO A 83 21.88 2.13 -9.58
C PRO A 83 21.85 2.37 -11.10
N ASP A 84 20.71 2.13 -11.75
CA ASP A 84 20.50 2.34 -13.19
C ASP A 84 20.59 3.83 -13.59
N GLU A 85 20.14 4.73 -12.72
CA GLU A 85 20.22 6.17 -12.95
C GLU A 85 21.66 6.67 -12.84
N ILE A 86 22.42 6.14 -11.87
CA ILE A 86 23.85 6.43 -11.70
C ILE A 86 24.63 5.90 -12.91
N GLU A 87 24.32 4.70 -13.39
CA GLU A 87 24.92 4.13 -14.59
C GLU A 87 24.65 5.00 -15.82
N ARG A 88 23.40 5.46 -16.00
CA ARG A 88 23.05 6.40 -17.08
C ARG A 88 23.86 7.70 -16.98
N ALA A 89 23.91 8.30 -15.80
CA ALA A 89 24.65 9.54 -15.59
C ALA A 89 26.14 9.38 -15.95
N THR A 90 26.73 8.25 -15.53
CA THR A 90 28.10 7.87 -15.85
C THR A 90 28.30 7.68 -17.36
N ARG A 91 27.39 6.95 -18.03
CA ARG A 91 27.45 6.70 -19.48
C ARG A 91 27.38 7.99 -20.30
N LEU A 92 26.61 8.96 -19.84
CA LEU A 92 26.42 10.25 -20.52
C LEU A 92 27.43 11.32 -20.08
N GLY A 93 28.28 11.04 -19.08
CA GLY A 93 29.24 12.01 -18.54
C GLY A 93 28.58 13.21 -17.87
N ILE A 94 27.40 13.05 -17.29
CA ILE A 94 26.65 14.10 -16.60
C ILE A 94 26.71 13.91 -15.08
N GLU A 95 26.59 15.00 -14.33
CA GLU A 95 26.48 14.94 -12.87
C GLU A 95 25.25 14.12 -12.45
N PRO A 96 25.39 13.13 -11.54
CA PRO A 96 24.32 12.24 -11.12
C PRO A 96 23.37 13.00 -10.20
N THR A 97 22.46 13.76 -10.79
CA THR A 97 21.36 14.46 -10.11
C THR A 97 20.04 14.09 -10.78
N LEU A 98 18.95 14.03 -10.00
CA LEU A 98 17.62 13.70 -10.53
C LEU A 98 17.24 14.57 -11.73
N ALA A 99 17.51 15.88 -11.64
CA ALA A 99 17.20 16.82 -12.70
C ALA A 99 18.01 16.54 -13.98
N ASN A 100 19.33 16.32 -13.87
CA ASN A 100 20.15 16.02 -15.04
C ASN A 100 19.74 14.69 -15.70
N ILE A 101 19.46 13.68 -14.88
CA ILE A 101 18.98 12.39 -15.38
C ILE A 101 17.63 12.57 -16.07
N PHE A 102 16.69 13.32 -15.48
CA PHE A 102 15.40 13.65 -16.09
C PHE A 102 15.58 14.32 -17.46
N PHE A 103 16.35 15.40 -17.54
CA PHE A 103 16.57 16.12 -18.81
C PHE A 103 17.33 15.28 -19.84
N SER A 104 18.19 14.35 -19.41
CA SER A 104 18.88 13.43 -20.31
C SER A 104 17.95 12.47 -21.06
N TRP A 105 16.71 12.28 -20.59
CA TRP A 105 15.69 11.49 -21.29
C TRP A 105 14.89 12.30 -22.31
N LEU A 106 14.94 13.64 -22.23
CA LEU A 106 14.18 14.54 -23.10
C LEU A 106 14.96 14.97 -24.34
N THR A 107 16.21 14.52 -24.50
CA THR A 107 16.96 14.70 -25.75
C THR A 107 16.39 13.79 -26.84
N PRO A 108 16.66 14.06 -28.13
CA PRO A 108 16.23 13.17 -29.22
C PRO A 108 16.68 11.71 -29.01
N GLU A 109 17.89 11.50 -28.50
CA GLU A 109 18.45 10.19 -28.21
C GLU A 109 17.74 9.53 -27.02
N GLY A 110 17.47 10.30 -25.96
CA GLY A 110 16.70 9.83 -24.80
C GLY A 110 15.27 9.42 -25.16
N LEU A 111 14.60 10.22 -25.98
CA LEU A 111 13.25 9.90 -26.48
C LEU A 111 13.25 8.65 -27.37
N ALA A 112 14.28 8.46 -28.20
CA ALA A 112 14.44 7.25 -29.01
C ALA A 112 14.73 6.00 -28.14
N GLU A 113 15.42 6.15 -27.01
CA GLU A 113 15.54 5.07 -26.01
C GLU A 113 14.19 4.73 -25.37
N LEU A 114 13.39 5.72 -24.99
CA LEU A 114 12.06 5.50 -24.41
C LEU A 114 11.11 4.81 -25.41
N ASP A 115 11.12 5.22 -26.68
CA ASP A 115 10.30 4.58 -27.71
C ASP A 115 10.69 3.10 -27.92
N ARG A 116 11.99 2.78 -27.88
CA ARG A 116 12.46 1.38 -27.89
C ARG A 116 11.99 0.61 -26.67
N MET A 117 12.10 1.19 -25.47
CA MET A 117 11.60 0.55 -24.25
C MET A 117 10.09 0.26 -24.34
N LEU A 118 9.31 1.19 -24.91
CA LEU A 118 7.88 0.99 -25.16
C LEU A 118 7.61 -0.13 -26.17
N ALA A 119 8.41 -0.22 -27.24
CA ALA A 119 8.28 -1.25 -28.26
C ALA A 119 8.63 -2.65 -27.73
N ASP A 120 9.72 -2.76 -26.98
CA ASP A 120 10.25 -4.03 -26.48
C ASP A 120 9.60 -4.47 -25.15
N GLY A 121 8.91 -3.56 -24.45
CA GLY A 121 8.37 -3.82 -23.11
C GLY A 121 9.45 -3.98 -22.04
N ALA A 122 10.65 -3.45 -22.28
CA ALA A 122 11.86 -3.61 -21.46
C ALA A 122 11.89 -2.66 -20.24
N TYR A 123 10.79 -2.58 -19.48
CA TYR A 123 10.66 -1.65 -18.37
C TYR A 123 9.74 -2.18 -17.27
N ALA A 124 9.96 -1.67 -16.05
CA ALA A 124 9.08 -1.88 -14.90
C ALA A 124 8.50 -0.54 -14.42
N VAL A 125 7.23 -0.59 -14.00
CA VAL A 125 6.52 0.54 -13.38
C VAL A 125 6.02 0.08 -12.02
N PHE A 126 6.64 0.55 -10.94
CA PHE A 126 6.19 0.26 -9.58
C PHE A 126 5.35 1.40 -9.00
N LEU A 127 5.69 2.63 -9.39
CA LEU A 127 4.95 3.84 -9.12
C LEU A 127 4.48 4.46 -10.44
N PRO A 128 3.32 5.14 -10.47
CA PRO A 128 2.90 5.93 -11.64
C PRO A 128 4.01 6.87 -12.14
N GLU A 129 4.81 7.41 -11.23
CA GLU A 129 5.93 8.29 -11.53
C GLU A 129 7.03 7.60 -12.36
N ASP A 130 7.33 6.32 -12.14
CA ASP A 130 8.32 5.57 -12.95
C ASP A 130 7.88 5.49 -14.43
N GLY A 131 6.57 5.51 -14.68
CA GLY A 131 5.98 5.48 -16.02
C GLY A 131 5.79 6.86 -16.66
N ALA A 132 6.13 7.95 -15.97
CA ALA A 132 5.76 9.29 -16.41
C ALA A 132 6.45 9.69 -17.73
N LEU A 133 7.76 9.46 -17.87
CA LEU A 133 8.48 9.74 -19.11
C LEU A 133 8.14 8.76 -20.24
N LEU A 134 7.78 7.51 -19.91
CA LEU A 134 7.24 6.55 -20.89
C LEU A 134 5.90 7.03 -21.45
N ALA A 135 5.04 7.63 -20.61
CA ALA A 135 3.80 8.23 -21.06
C ALA A 135 4.04 9.43 -22.00
N VAL A 136 5.05 10.26 -21.72
CA VAL A 136 5.48 11.35 -22.63
C VAL A 136 5.89 10.79 -23.99
N ALA A 137 6.75 9.77 -24.02
CA ALA A 137 7.17 9.13 -25.27
C ALA A 137 5.99 8.49 -26.02
N ALA A 138 5.07 7.84 -25.31
CA ALA A 138 3.86 7.26 -25.90
C ALA A 138 2.94 8.33 -26.52
N LEU A 139 2.77 9.49 -25.88
CA LEU A 139 1.98 10.61 -26.42
C LEU A 139 2.61 11.17 -27.70
N ILE A 140 3.93 11.34 -27.72
CA ILE A 140 4.66 11.78 -28.91
C ILE A 140 4.48 10.77 -30.06
N ARG A 141 4.61 9.46 -29.77
CA ARG A 141 4.39 8.39 -30.74
C ARG A 141 2.97 8.38 -31.31
N LEU A 142 1.97 8.78 -30.53
CA LEU A 142 0.58 8.94 -30.98
C LEU A 142 0.31 10.26 -31.72
N GLY A 143 1.30 11.15 -31.82
CA GLY A 143 1.19 12.46 -32.46
C GLY A 143 0.56 13.55 -31.58
N ASP A 144 0.31 13.27 -30.30
CA ASP A 144 -0.26 14.25 -29.36
C ASP A 144 0.85 14.99 -28.59
N GLU A 145 1.61 15.82 -29.32
CA GLU A 145 2.66 16.63 -28.72
C GLU A 145 2.12 17.67 -27.73
N ALA A 146 0.87 18.11 -27.90
CA ALA A 146 0.25 19.09 -27.01
C ALA A 146 0.05 18.48 -25.61
N ALA A 147 -0.48 17.27 -25.53
CA ALA A 147 -0.61 16.54 -24.27
C ALA A 147 0.76 16.22 -23.66
N ALA A 148 1.75 15.83 -24.48
CA ALA A 148 3.11 15.58 -24.01
C ALA A 148 3.73 16.83 -23.34
N ARG A 149 3.62 18.00 -23.98
CA ARG A 149 4.08 19.28 -23.40
C ARG A 149 3.33 19.66 -22.12
N GLN A 150 2.01 19.45 -22.07
CA GLN A 150 1.22 19.70 -20.87
C GLN A 150 1.62 18.79 -19.70
N LEU A 151 1.96 17.53 -19.99
CA LEU A 151 2.45 16.60 -18.98
C LEU A 151 3.82 17.04 -18.48
N LEU A 152 4.77 17.34 -19.37
CA LEU A 152 6.10 17.81 -18.99
C LEU A 152 6.05 19.07 -18.12
N ALA A 153 5.20 20.05 -18.46
CA ALA A 153 5.02 21.27 -17.67
C ALA A 153 4.55 20.99 -16.23
N LYS A 154 3.88 19.85 -15.96
CA LYS A 154 3.49 19.42 -14.61
C LYS A 154 4.61 18.68 -13.88
N LEU A 155 5.48 17.98 -14.60
CA LEU A 155 6.55 17.14 -14.03
C LEU A 155 7.82 17.95 -13.73
N GLU A 156 8.21 18.87 -14.62
CA GLU A 156 9.44 19.66 -14.53
C GLU A 156 9.67 20.33 -13.16
N PRO A 157 8.66 20.95 -12.50
CA PRO A 157 8.86 21.56 -11.19
C PRO A 157 9.32 20.59 -10.10
N PHE A 158 9.14 19.29 -10.30
CA PHE A 158 9.49 18.23 -9.36
C PHE A 158 10.68 17.38 -9.84
N ALA A 159 11.29 17.70 -10.98
CA ALA A 159 12.35 16.90 -11.59
C ALA A 159 13.64 16.82 -10.74
N ASN A 160 13.82 17.74 -9.77
CA ASN A 160 14.92 17.72 -8.82
C ASN A 160 14.62 16.93 -7.53
N GLN A 161 13.36 16.52 -7.33
CA GLN A 161 12.89 15.87 -6.11
C GLN A 161 12.37 14.46 -6.35
N LEU A 162 11.68 14.22 -7.48
CA LEU A 162 10.97 12.97 -7.76
C LEU A 162 11.61 12.21 -8.93
N HIS A 163 11.66 10.89 -8.81
CA HIS A 163 11.98 10.01 -9.93
C HIS A 163 10.81 9.97 -10.93
N PHE A 164 11.08 10.34 -12.18
CA PHE A 164 10.13 10.16 -13.29
C PHE A 164 10.64 9.22 -14.38
N THR A 165 11.80 8.63 -14.12
CA THR A 165 12.59 7.85 -15.07
C THR A 165 12.13 6.40 -15.04
N PRO A 166 12.05 5.73 -16.20
CA PRO A 166 11.68 4.33 -16.25
C PRO A 166 12.76 3.48 -15.60
N ILE A 167 12.34 2.35 -15.04
CA ILE A 167 13.23 1.35 -14.48
C ILE A 167 13.48 0.31 -15.57
N PRO A 168 14.71 0.14 -16.09
CA PRO A 168 15.04 -0.91 -17.02
C PRO A 168 14.73 -2.28 -16.40
N ALA A 169 14.03 -3.12 -17.14
CA ALA A 169 13.71 -4.47 -16.70
C ALA A 169 13.79 -5.43 -17.88
N GLU A 170 13.97 -6.72 -17.58
CA GLU A 170 13.86 -7.75 -18.60
C GLU A 170 12.45 -7.70 -19.23
N PRO A 171 12.35 -7.69 -20.57
CA PRO A 171 11.06 -7.80 -21.24
C PRO A 171 10.30 -9.00 -20.69
N LEU A 172 9.07 -8.78 -20.27
CA LEU A 172 8.18 -9.90 -20.00
C LEU A 172 7.98 -10.66 -21.32
N PRO A 173 8.04 -12.01 -21.32
CA PRO A 173 7.74 -12.78 -22.52
C PRO A 173 6.40 -12.33 -23.08
N ASP A 174 6.31 -12.10 -24.40
CA ASP A 174 5.06 -11.68 -25.04
C ASP A 174 3.91 -12.60 -24.58
N ARG A 175 3.08 -12.07 -23.68
CA ARG A 175 1.96 -12.81 -23.13
C ARG A 175 0.78 -12.78 -24.09
N GLY A 176 0.91 -12.19 -25.29
CA GLY A 176 -0.19 -11.92 -26.19
C GLY A 176 -1.35 -11.22 -25.47
N SER A 177 -2.50 -11.14 -26.11
CA SER A 177 -3.76 -10.72 -25.47
C SER A 177 -4.29 -11.74 -24.44
N LYS A 178 -3.43 -12.43 -23.68
CA LYS A 178 -3.86 -13.40 -22.67
C LYS A 178 -4.18 -12.68 -21.38
N VAL A 179 -5.44 -12.27 -21.32
CA VAL A 179 -6.17 -12.09 -20.06
C VAL A 179 -5.92 -13.32 -19.20
N PHE A 180 -5.51 -13.14 -17.94
CA PHE A 180 -5.49 -14.23 -16.96
C PHE A 180 -6.94 -14.64 -16.68
N ARG A 181 -7.51 -15.53 -17.50
CA ARG A 181 -8.72 -16.27 -17.16
C ARG A 181 -8.30 -17.39 -16.21
N MET A 182 -8.22 -17.07 -14.93
CA MET A 182 -8.54 -18.10 -13.95
C MET A 182 -10.06 -18.17 -13.89
N THR A 183 -10.62 -19.37 -14.05
CA THR A 183 -12.04 -19.59 -13.79
C THR A 183 -12.32 -19.24 -12.32
N ALA A 184 -13.56 -18.85 -12.02
CA ALA A 184 -13.96 -18.62 -10.62
C ALA A 184 -13.67 -19.84 -9.75
N GLY A 185 -13.76 -21.06 -10.31
CA GLY A 185 -13.39 -22.31 -9.63
C GLY A 185 -11.90 -22.41 -9.31
N GLU A 186 -11.01 -22.12 -10.26
CA GLU A 186 -9.56 -22.15 -10.03
C GLU A 186 -9.11 -21.12 -8.99
N VAL A 187 -9.73 -19.93 -9.00
CA VAL A 187 -9.49 -18.91 -7.97
C VAL A 187 -10.02 -19.36 -6.62
N ALA A 188 -11.23 -19.95 -6.57
CA ALA A 188 -11.81 -20.47 -5.35
C ALA A 188 -10.95 -21.59 -4.74
N ASP A 189 -10.46 -22.52 -5.56
CA ASP A 189 -9.59 -23.61 -5.12
C ASP A 189 -8.23 -23.11 -4.63
N ALA A 190 -7.64 -22.13 -5.32
CA ALA A 190 -6.39 -21.50 -4.91
C ALA A 190 -6.56 -20.74 -3.57
N LEU A 191 -7.68 -20.05 -3.39
CA LEU A 191 -8.01 -19.37 -2.13
C LEU A 191 -8.32 -20.37 -1.00
N ALA A 192 -9.01 -21.47 -1.29
CA ALA A 192 -9.33 -22.51 -0.32
C ALA A 192 -8.07 -23.23 0.21
N LYS A 193 -7.06 -23.41 -0.66
CA LYS A 193 -5.75 -23.97 -0.28
C LYS A 193 -4.90 -23.01 0.55
N ARG A 194 -5.24 -21.72 0.61
CA ARG A 194 -4.49 -20.72 1.37
C ARG A 194 -4.94 -20.78 2.84
N GLN A 195 -4.04 -21.19 3.73
CA GLN A 195 -4.33 -21.25 5.16
C GLN A 195 -4.66 -19.84 5.67
N SER A 196 -5.90 -19.67 6.12
CA SER A 196 -6.33 -18.42 6.75
C SER A 196 -5.65 -18.27 8.10
N ARG A 197 -5.23 -17.05 8.43
CA ARG A 197 -4.58 -16.75 9.71
C ARG A 197 -5.60 -16.89 10.85
N ASP A 198 -5.28 -17.62 11.91
CA ASP A 198 -6.20 -17.92 13.02
C ASP A 198 -6.89 -16.68 13.61
N ALA A 199 -6.16 -15.56 13.71
CA ALA A 199 -6.70 -14.29 14.19
C ALA A 199 -7.87 -13.75 13.32
N LEU A 200 -7.86 -14.02 12.01
CA LEU A 200 -8.94 -13.63 11.10
C LEU A 200 -10.14 -14.57 11.25
N LEU A 201 -9.92 -15.85 11.51
CA LEU A 201 -11.00 -16.81 11.75
C LEU A 201 -11.72 -16.51 13.06
N ALA A 202 -10.98 -16.20 14.13
CA ALA A 202 -11.55 -15.77 15.40
C ALA A 202 -12.36 -14.47 15.27
N GLN A 203 -11.87 -13.50 14.48
CA GLN A 203 -12.61 -12.27 14.20
C GLN A 203 -13.89 -12.54 13.37
N LYS A 204 -13.80 -13.40 12.36
CA LYS A 204 -14.94 -13.80 11.54
C LYS A 204 -16.01 -14.48 12.40
N GLU A 205 -15.62 -15.44 13.24
CA GLU A 205 -16.51 -16.10 14.19
C GLU A 205 -17.14 -15.10 15.17
N ALA A 206 -16.34 -14.15 15.68
CA ALA A 206 -16.86 -13.09 16.55
C ALA A 206 -17.97 -12.26 15.86
N ILE A 207 -17.84 -11.97 14.57
CA ILE A 207 -18.84 -11.18 13.82
C ILE A 207 -20.04 -12.04 13.40
N GLU A 208 -19.82 -13.27 12.97
CA GLU A 208 -20.89 -14.11 12.43
C GLU A 208 -21.70 -14.83 13.51
N VAL A 209 -21.06 -15.24 14.60
CA VAL A 209 -21.68 -16.05 15.66
C VAL A 209 -21.98 -15.23 16.90
N TRP A 210 -21.05 -14.36 17.31
CA TRP A 210 -21.11 -13.69 18.60
C TRP A 210 -21.71 -12.28 18.56
N LEU A 211 -21.54 -11.54 17.45
CA LEU A 211 -22.12 -10.21 17.17
C LEU A 211 -22.77 -10.15 15.78
N PRO A 212 -23.78 -11.00 15.49
CA PRO A 212 -24.46 -10.94 14.20
C PRO A 212 -25.09 -9.56 14.01
N LEU A 213 -24.65 -8.83 12.98
CA LEU A 213 -25.22 -7.54 12.63
C LEU A 213 -26.64 -7.76 12.07
N PRO A 214 -27.66 -7.04 12.55
CA PRO A 214 -29.00 -7.17 12.02
C PRO A 214 -29.01 -6.71 10.55
N SER A 215 -29.44 -7.60 9.65
CA SER A 215 -29.66 -7.26 8.25
C SER A 215 -30.78 -6.21 8.18
N SER A 216 -30.45 -5.01 7.71
CA SER A 216 -31.43 -3.94 7.55
C SER A 216 -32.42 -4.31 6.45
N SER A 217 -33.64 -4.66 6.84
CA SER A 217 -34.91 -4.08 6.36
C SER A 217 -36.07 -4.79 7.08
N PRO A 218 -36.86 -4.10 7.94
CA PRO A 218 -38.11 -4.68 8.40
C PRO A 218 -39.08 -4.74 7.21
N PRO A 219 -39.77 -5.87 6.96
CA PRO A 219 -40.87 -5.87 6.00
C PRO A 219 -41.95 -4.90 6.51
N THR A 220 -42.30 -3.91 5.71
CA THR A 220 -43.49 -3.08 5.92
C THR A 220 -44.73 -3.94 5.69
N THR A 221 -45.17 -4.67 6.72
CA THR A 221 -46.52 -5.25 6.74
C THR A 221 -47.50 -4.20 7.25
N SER A 222 -48.32 -3.66 6.34
CA SER A 222 -49.56 -2.96 6.69
C SER A 222 -50.53 -3.90 7.41
N PRO A 223 -51.39 -3.39 8.31
CA PRO A 223 -52.10 -4.20 9.28
C PRO A 223 -53.34 -4.85 8.64
N SER A 224 -53.41 -6.16 8.69
CA SER A 224 -54.68 -6.87 8.75
C SER A 224 -54.64 -7.85 9.93
N GLN A 225 -55.59 -7.70 10.82
CA GLN A 225 -55.82 -8.45 12.06
C GLN A 225 -57.15 -9.20 11.88
N PRO A 226 -57.49 -10.24 12.66
CA PRO A 226 -56.85 -11.56 12.83
C PRO A 226 -57.90 -12.67 12.44
N PRO A 227 -57.92 -13.96 12.89
CA PRO A 227 -57.82 -14.42 14.29
C PRO A 227 -56.97 -15.69 14.55
N GLY A 228 -56.55 -15.83 15.82
CA GLY A 228 -56.55 -17.14 16.50
C GLY A 228 -55.20 -17.84 16.67
N GLY A 229 -54.82 -18.03 17.94
CA GLY A 229 -54.18 -19.30 18.34
C GLY A 229 -52.81 -19.22 19.01
N ALA A 230 -52.84 -19.26 20.34
CA ALA A 230 -51.90 -19.94 21.24
C ALA A 230 -50.43 -19.50 21.29
N ALA A 231 -50.11 -18.92 22.45
CA ALA A 231 -48.77 -18.74 22.98
C ALA A 231 -48.00 -20.08 23.13
N SER A 232 -46.68 -20.04 22.90
CA SER A 232 -45.75 -20.97 23.56
C SER A 232 -44.38 -20.31 23.73
N THR A 233 -44.16 -19.85 24.96
CA THR A 233 -42.86 -19.49 25.54
C THR A 233 -42.00 -20.74 25.70
N ALA A 234 -40.80 -20.74 25.11
CA ALA A 234 -39.76 -21.72 25.42
C ALA A 234 -38.46 -21.01 25.81
N THR A 235 -38.35 -20.71 27.11
CA THR A 235 -37.10 -20.40 27.81
C THR A 235 -36.17 -21.62 27.74
N ARG A 236 -34.95 -21.49 27.19
CA ARG A 236 -33.89 -22.48 27.41
C ARG A 236 -32.75 -21.89 28.23
N LYS A 237 -32.65 -22.41 29.46
CA LYS A 237 -31.61 -22.15 30.46
C LYS A 237 -30.24 -22.59 29.96
N ARG A 238 -29.23 -21.80 30.28
CA ARG A 238 -27.81 -21.97 29.99
C ARG A 238 -27.14 -22.61 31.22
N THR A 239 -26.43 -23.72 31.05
CA THR A 239 -25.51 -24.25 32.08
C THR A 239 -24.08 -23.97 31.65
N TYR A 240 -23.40 -23.19 32.48
CA TYR A 240 -22.00 -22.79 32.37
C TYR A 240 -21.13 -23.87 33.05
N ARG A 241 -20.06 -24.34 32.40
CA ARG A 241 -18.99 -25.09 33.09
C ARG A 241 -17.71 -24.29 32.94
N SER A 242 -17.36 -23.61 34.02
CA SER A 242 -16.08 -22.94 34.26
C SER A 242 -15.01 -23.97 34.63
N SER A 243 -13.82 -23.87 34.04
CA SER A 243 -12.61 -24.47 34.57
C SER A 243 -11.47 -23.44 34.55
N LEU A 244 -11.40 -22.66 35.63
CA LEU A 244 -10.13 -22.31 36.31
C LEU A 244 -9.79 -23.57 37.12
N GLY A 245 -8.63 -24.21 37.08
CA GLY A 245 -7.25 -23.73 37.10
C GLY A 245 -6.58 -24.42 38.30
N SER A 246 -5.39 -24.99 38.16
CA SER A 246 -4.39 -25.03 39.25
C SER A 246 -3.06 -25.63 38.80
N CYS A 247 -1.99 -24.84 38.99
CA CYS A 247 -0.67 -25.36 39.32
C CYS A 247 -0.70 -25.96 40.73
N ASP A 248 0.04 -27.04 40.98
CA ASP A 248 1.17 -27.07 41.93
C ASP A 248 1.79 -28.47 42.00
N GLY A 249 3.10 -28.50 42.20
CA GLY A 249 3.98 -29.66 41.99
C GLY A 249 4.08 -30.65 43.16
N LEU A 250 4.97 -31.64 42.98
CA LEU A 250 5.82 -32.20 44.03
C LEU A 250 6.81 -33.22 43.46
N SER A 251 7.89 -33.37 44.21
CA SER A 251 9.19 -33.93 43.89
C SER A 251 9.30 -35.45 44.18
N ARG A 252 10.38 -36.02 43.62
CA ARG A 252 11.25 -37.12 44.11
C ARG A 252 11.08 -38.54 43.56
N ALA A 253 12.29 -39.09 43.37
CA ALA A 253 12.76 -40.35 42.79
C ALA A 253 12.33 -41.62 43.56
N PRO A 254 12.76 -42.82 43.14
CA PRO A 254 14.18 -43.25 43.13
C PRO A 254 14.81 -43.43 41.75
#